data_AF-A0A835Q4G3-F1
#
_entry.id   AF-A0A835Q4G3-F1
#
_cell.length_a   1.000
_cell.length_b   1.000
_cell.length_c   1.000
_cell.angle_alpha   90.00
_cell.angle_beta   90.00
_cell.angle_gamma   90.00
#
_symmetry.space_group_name_H-M   'P 1'
#
loop_
_entity.id
_entity.type
_entity.pdbx_description
1 polymer ?
#
loop_
_entity_poly.entity_id
_entity_poly.type
_entity_poly.pdbx_seq_one_letter_code
_entity_poly.pdbx_strand_id
1 'polypeptide(L)' 'MSGSFIQKQDLMLIIEGCKELELLNVSSCLGFDAYEEMLKKASWIERFVCGGCKLENSCGIKPCHA' A
#
# COMPACT_ATOMS: atom_id res chain seq x y z
N MET A 1 9.81 2.77 -14.36
CA MET A 1 9.53 1.86 -13.23
C MET A 1 8.06 1.54 -13.28
N SER A 2 7.70 0.27 -13.52
CA SER A 2 6.31 -0.20 -13.56
C SER A 2 6.05 -0.93 -12.25
N GLY A 3 5.47 -0.26 -11.28
CA GLY A 3 4.98 -0.87 -10.04
C GLY A 3 3.46 -0.89 -10.05
N SER A 4 2.85 -1.90 -9.44
CA SER A 4 1.40 -1.90 -9.24
C SER A 4 1.03 -0.82 -8.21
N PHE A 5 0.02 -0.02 -8.53
CA PHE A 5 -0.47 1.03 -7.65
C PHE A 5 -1.64 0.50 -6.82
N ILE A 6 -1.59 0.75 -5.52
CA ILE A 6 -2.71 0.52 -4.60
C ILE A 6 -2.74 1.65 -3.58
N GLN A 7 -3.90 2.27 -3.40
CA GLN A 7 -4.03 3.31 -2.39
C GLN A 7 -4.06 2.70 -0.99
N LYS A 8 -3.58 3.44 0.00
CA LYS A 8 -3.67 3.04 1.42
C LYS A 8 -5.09 2.60 1.80
N GLN A 9 -6.12 3.31 1.30
CA GLN A 9 -7.52 3.05 1.64
C GLN A 9 -7.99 1.69 1.11
N ASP A 10 -7.69 1.37 -0.14
CA ASP A 10 -8.04 0.07 -0.74
C ASP A 10 -7.31 -1.08 -0.04
N LEU A 11 -6.04 -0.90 0.30
CA LEU A 11 -5.27 -1.87 1.06
C LEU A 11 -5.88 -2.12 2.46
N MET A 12 -6.35 -1.07 3.13
CA MET A 12 -7.01 -1.18 4.41
C MET A 12 -8.34 -1.92 4.30
N LEU A 13 -9.10 -1.70 3.22
CA LEU A 13 -10.34 -2.47 2.97
C LEU A 13 -10.07 -3.97 2.83
N ILE A 14 -8.96 -4.35 2.19
CA ILE A 14 -8.55 -5.76 2.09
C ILE A 14 -8.20 -6.32 3.47
N ILE A 15 -7.39 -5.58 4.25
CA ILE A 15 -6.97 -5.98 5.59
C ILE A 15 -8.16 -6.08 6.56
N GLU A 16 -9.17 -5.21 6.44
CA GLU A 16 -10.34 -5.22 7.34
C GLU A 16 -11.44 -6.20 6.88
N GLY A 17 -11.58 -6.39 5.57
CA GLY A 17 -12.63 -7.22 4.98
C GLY A 17 -12.29 -8.71 4.94
N CYS A 18 -11.04 -9.06 4.67
CA CYS A 18 -10.65 -10.45 4.43
C CYS A 18 -10.12 -11.13 5.71
N LYS A 19 -10.95 -11.43 6.71
CA LYS A 19 -10.51 -11.93 8.04
C LYS A 19 -9.78 -13.28 8.05
N GLU A 20 -9.79 -14.03 6.95
CA GLU A 20 -9.13 -15.33 6.79
C GLU A 20 -7.86 -15.24 5.91
N LEU A 21 -7.36 -14.03 5.64
CA LEU A 21 -6.16 -13.84 4.83
C LEU A 21 -4.92 -14.34 5.57
N GLU A 22 -4.29 -15.40 5.05
CA GLU A 22 -3.05 -15.93 5.60
C GLU A 22 -1.81 -15.17 5.09
N LEU A 23 -1.84 -14.72 3.83
CA LEU A 23 -0.71 -14.07 3.17
C LEU A 23 -1.14 -12.86 2.36
N LEU A 24 -0.47 -11.73 2.59
CA LEU A 24 -0.62 -10.51 1.82
C LEU A 24 0.75 -9.91 1.49
N ASN A 25 1.08 -9.92 0.20
CA ASN A 25 2.32 -9.36 -0.32
C ASN A 25 2.02 -8.16 -1.20
N VAL A 26 2.40 -6.98 -0.72
CA VAL A 26 2.29 -5.69 -1.41
C VAL A 26 3.66 -5.06 -1.60
N SER A 27 4.71 -5.88 -1.64
CA SER A 27 6.07 -5.41 -1.86
C SER A 27 6.22 -4.69 -3.21
N SER A 28 7.02 -3.63 -3.23
CA SER A 28 7.25 -2.78 -4.39
C SER A 28 5.98 -2.13 -4.98
N CYS A 29 4.88 -2.06 -4.22
CA CYS A 29 3.70 -1.31 -4.60
C CYS A 29 3.90 0.20 -4.43
N LEU A 30 3.22 0.98 -5.27
CA LEU A 30 3.18 2.43 -5.20
C LEU A 30 1.84 2.87 -4.58
N GLY A 31 1.81 4.05 -3.96
CA GLY A 31 0.57 4.69 -3.49
C GLY A 31 0.33 4.65 -1.98
N PHE A 32 1.24 4.06 -1.22
CA PHE A 32 1.24 4.12 0.24
C PHE A 32 2.66 3.98 0.79
N ASP A 33 2.88 4.56 1.97
CA ASP A 33 4.00 4.18 2.83
C ASP A 33 3.49 3.21 3.91
N ALA A 34 4.35 2.28 4.33
CA ALA A 34 4.00 1.31 5.35
C ALA A 34 4.00 1.97 6.74
N TYR A 35 2.85 2.47 7.18
CA TYR A 35 2.69 3.08 8.51
C TYR A 35 2.48 2.05 9.62
N GLU A 36 2.87 2.38 10.84
CA GLU A 36 2.67 1.55 12.04
C GLU A 36 1.21 1.13 12.27
N GLU A 37 0.25 2.02 11.96
CA GLU A 37 -1.18 1.71 12.07
C GLU A 37 -1.59 0.54 11.17
N MET A 38 -1.08 0.50 9.94
CA MET A 38 -1.41 -0.55 8.98
C MET A 38 -0.82 -1.89 9.43
N LEU A 39 0.41 -1.88 9.95
CA LEU A 39 1.04 -3.07 10.54
C LEU A 39 0.25 -3.60 11.74
N LYS A 40 -0.26 -2.71 12.61
CA LYS A 40 -1.13 -3.11 13.73
C LYS A 40 -2.42 -3.76 13.23
N LYS A 41 -3.06 -3.19 12.21
CA LYS A 41 -4.28 -3.77 11.62
C LYS A 41 -4.04 -5.08 10.88
N ALA A 42 -2.87 -5.24 10.27
CA ALA A 42 -2.44 -6.46 9.59
C ALA A 42 -1.83 -7.51 10.53
N SER A 43 -1.75 -7.26 11.84
CA SER A 43 -1.05 -8.13 12.80
C SER A 43 -1.61 -9.55 12.92
N TRP A 44 -2.85 -9.76 12.51
CA TRP A 44 -3.50 -11.07 12.50
C TRP A 44 -3.18 -11.89 11.23
N ILE A 45 -2.61 -11.27 10.19
CA ILE A 45 -2.19 -11.93 8.95
C ILE A 45 -0.86 -12.65 9.23
N GLU A 46 -0.81 -13.96 8.99
CA GLU A 46 0.39 -14.77 9.27
C GLU A 46 1.63 -14.25 8.51
N ARG A 47 1.46 -13.88 7.23
CA ARG A 47 2.55 -13.38 6.39
C ARG A 47 2.17 -12.08 5.67
N PHE A 48 2.55 -10.96 6.27
CA PHE A 48 2.42 -9.63 5.66
C PHE A 48 3.78 -9.11 5.14
N VAL A 49 3.88 -8.79 3.84
CA VAL A 49 5.10 -8.30 3.20
C VAL A 49 4.86 -6.94 2.54
N CYS A 50 5.52 -5.89 3.02
CA CYS A 50 5.39 -4.51 2.49
C CYS A 50 6.74 -3.82 2.20
N GLY A 51 7.78 -4.59 1.91
CA GLY A 51 9.10 -4.03 1.58
C GLY A 51 9.12 -3.30 0.24
N GLY A 52 9.80 -2.15 0.19
CA GLY A 52 10.02 -1.40 -1.04
C GLY A 52 8.82 -0.61 -1.55
N CYS A 53 7.75 -0.48 -0.75
CA CYS A 53 6.63 0.41 -1.06
C CYS A 53 7.09 1.87 -1.08
N LYS A 54 6.48 2.66 -1.96
CA LYS A 54 6.76 4.10 -2.06
C LYS A 54 5.46 4.86 -2.15
N LEU A 55 5.39 6.00 -1.47
CA LEU A 55 4.44 7.03 -1.84
C LEU A 55 4.69 7.40 -3.29
N GLU A 56 3.63 7.44 -4.09
CA GLU A 56 3.74 8.13 -5.36
C GLU A 56 3.98 9.60 -5.03
N ASN A 57 5.22 10.04 -5.15
CA ASN A 57 5.51 11.47 -5.15
C ASN A 57 4.91 12.03 -6.42
N SER A 58 3.62 12.38 -6.39
CA SER A 58 3.03 13.26 -7.38
C SER A 58 3.57 14.69 -7.14
N CYS A 59 4.90 14.89 -7.22
CA CYS A 59 5.45 16.18 -7.63
C CYS A 59 5.26 16.28 -9.15
N GLY A 60 3.99 16.28 -9.53
CA GLY A 60 3.48 16.49 -10.88
C GLY A 60 2.61 17.74 -10.92
N ILE A 61 2.82 18.71 -10.02
CA ILE A 61 2.43 20.08 -10.32
C ILE A 61 3.43 20.62 -11.34
N LYS A 62 3.16 20.33 -12.60
CA LYS A 62 3.27 21.37 -13.62
C LYS A 62 1.85 21.57 -14.17
N PRO A 63 1.17 22.70 -13.89
CA PRO A 63 0.32 23.26 -14.90
C PRO A 63 1.26 23.83 -15.95
N CYS A 64 1.78 22.97 -16.84
CA CYS A 64 2.25 23.42 -18.15
C CYS A 64 1.00 23.49 -19.04
N HIS A 65 0.14 24.47 -18.78
CA HIS A 65 -0.71 25.02 -19.83
C HIS A 65 0.02 26.24 -20.39
N ALA A 66 0.09 26.27 -21.72
CA ALA A 66 0.76 27.23 -22.57
C ALA A 66 0.32 28.69 -22.32
#